data_AF-A0A2A6LUD6-F1
#
_entry.id   AF-A0A2A6LUD6-F1
#
_cell.length_a   1.000
_cell.length_b   1.000
_cell.length_c   1.000
_cell.angle_alpha   90.00
_cell.angle_beta   90.00
_cell.angle_gamma   90.00
#
_symmetry.space_group_name_H-M   'P 1'
#
loop_
_entity.id
_entity.type
_entity.pdbx_description
1 polymer ?
#
loop_
_entity_poly.entity_id
_entity_poly.type
_entity_poly.pdbx_seq_one_letter_code
_entity_poly.pdbx_strand_id
1 'polypeptide(L)'
;MSRSRRFEQRVNIERAALQIVNTSELSKETPLVGLTAAAIDSWTGRIAGRCDLRSLAHLRELLISIATETGLLSDNSRAVFSSDAAYHNRTVKALMTELKMRCEAPVAP
;
A
#
# COMPACT_ATOMS: atom_id res chain seq x y z
N MET A 1 11.17 -15.49 14.22
CA MET A 1 10.79 -14.08 14.55
C MET A 1 9.69 -14.09 15.60
N SER A 2 9.78 -13.24 16.62
CA SER A 2 8.70 -13.10 17.62
C SER A 2 7.49 -12.38 17.05
N ARG A 3 6.30 -12.61 17.66
CA ARG A 3 5.03 -12.01 17.25
C ARG A 3 5.06 -10.48 17.26
N SER A 4 5.71 -9.88 18.26
CA SER A 4 5.88 -8.41 18.35
C SER A 4 6.64 -7.87 17.14
N ARG A 5 7.74 -8.52 16.74
CA ARG A 5 8.55 -8.09 15.58
C ARG A 5 7.77 -8.15 14.26
N ARG A 6 6.92 -9.16 14.07
CA ARG A 6 6.06 -9.24 12.86
C ARG A 6 5.02 -8.12 12.84
N PHE A 7 4.39 -7.84 13.97
CA PHE A 7 3.41 -6.76 14.08
C PHE A 7 4.05 -5.38 13.84
N GLU A 8 5.17 -5.09 14.51
CA GLU A 8 5.95 -3.87 14.31
C GLU A 8 6.38 -3.70 12.85
N GLN A 9 6.85 -4.79 12.22
CA GLN A 9 7.26 -4.77 10.82
C GLN A 9 6.09 -4.40 9.89
N ARG A 10 4.89 -4.94 10.12
CA ARG A 10 3.69 -4.60 9.35
C ARG A 10 3.33 -3.12 9.49
N VAL A 11 3.27 -2.63 10.74
CA VAL A 11 2.96 -1.23 11.03
C VAL A 11 3.98 -0.30 10.38
N ASN A 12 5.26 -0.66 10.41
CA ASN A 12 6.31 0.14 9.77
C ASN A 12 6.19 0.17 8.25
N ILE A 13 5.83 -0.94 7.61
CA ILE A 13 5.62 -0.98 6.16
C ILE A 13 4.37 -0.19 5.78
N GLU A 14 3.28 -0.32 6.53
CA GLU A 14 2.06 0.46 6.31
C GLU A 14 2.35 1.95 6.40
N ARG A 15 2.99 2.40 7.48
CA ARG A 15 3.38 3.81 7.65
C ARG A 15 4.25 4.31 6.51
N ALA A 16 5.24 3.53 6.10
CA ALA A 16 6.14 3.91 5.00
C ALA A 16 5.37 4.06 3.68
N ALA A 17 4.46 3.15 3.37
CA ALA A 17 3.67 3.20 2.15
C ALA A 17 2.69 4.40 2.16
N LEU A 18 1.99 4.61 3.27
CA LEU A 18 1.11 5.76 3.45
C LEU A 18 1.90 7.07 3.35
N GLN A 19 3.11 7.12 3.91
CA GLN A 19 3.96 8.30 3.79
C GLN A 19 4.29 8.60 2.33
N ILE A 20 4.74 7.61 1.55
CA ILE A 20 5.05 7.78 0.12
C ILE A 20 3.84 8.34 -0.64
N VAL A 21 2.67 7.71 -0.46
CA VAL A 21 1.44 8.11 -1.14
C VAL A 21 0.99 9.51 -0.71
N ASN A 22 0.97 9.79 0.58
CA ASN A 22 0.41 11.04 1.12
C ASN A 22 1.33 12.25 0.94
N THR A 23 2.62 12.05 0.71
CA THR A 23 3.54 13.13 0.30
C THR A 23 3.48 13.46 -1.19
N SER A 24 2.82 12.62 -2.00
CA SER A 24 2.69 12.86 -3.43
C SER A 24 1.59 13.87 -3.76
N GLU A 25 1.70 14.51 -4.94
CA GLU A 25 0.71 15.46 -5.45
C GLU A 25 -0.70 14.84 -5.56
N LEU A 26 -0.77 13.54 -5.86
CA LEU A 26 -2.01 12.79 -6.02
C LEU A 26 -2.88 12.79 -4.76
N SER A 27 -2.26 12.88 -3.58
CA SER A 27 -2.91 12.72 -2.29
C SER A 27 -3.05 14.02 -1.49
N LYS A 28 -2.59 15.16 -2.03
CA LYS A 28 -2.56 16.44 -1.29
C LYS A 28 -3.91 16.84 -0.70
N GLU A 29 -4.99 16.66 -1.46
CA GLU A 29 -6.34 17.02 -1.01
C GLU A 29 -7.13 15.81 -0.49
N THR A 30 -6.69 14.60 -0.80
CA THR A 30 -7.36 13.37 -0.37
C THR A 30 -6.30 12.37 0.07
N PRO A 31 -5.88 12.40 1.34
CA PRO A 31 -4.90 11.46 1.85
C PRO A 31 -5.49 10.04 1.94
N LEU A 32 -4.64 9.05 1.68
CA LEU A 32 -4.93 7.65 1.96
C LEU A 32 -4.79 7.39 3.47
N VAL A 33 -5.87 6.88 4.08
CA VAL A 33 -5.98 6.73 5.55
C VAL A 33 -5.61 5.34 6.08
N GLY A 34 -5.30 4.39 5.20
CA GLY A 34 -4.93 3.01 5.56
C GLY A 34 -4.72 2.14 4.33
N LEU A 35 -4.11 0.96 4.51
CA LEU A 35 -3.89 0.00 3.43
C LEU A 35 -4.90 -1.16 3.40
N THR A 36 -6.08 -0.97 3.96
CA THR A 36 -7.18 -1.93 3.80
C THR A 36 -7.74 -1.83 2.38
N ALA A 37 -8.31 -2.93 1.86
CA ALA A 37 -8.94 -2.94 0.54
C ALA A 37 -10.02 -1.84 0.42
N ALA A 38 -10.84 -1.66 1.47
CA ALA A 38 -11.86 -0.62 1.51
C ALA A 38 -11.27 0.81 1.49
N ALA A 39 -10.16 1.04 2.21
CA ALA A 39 -9.50 2.34 2.21
C ALA A 39 -8.88 2.65 0.83
N ILE A 40 -8.22 1.67 0.21
CA ILE A 40 -7.63 1.80 -1.13
C ILE A 40 -8.73 2.07 -2.17
N ASP A 41 -9.84 1.33 -2.12
CA ASP A 41 -10.95 1.48 -3.06
C ASP A 41 -11.65 2.84 -2.91
N SER A 42 -11.90 3.25 -1.67
CA SER A 42 -12.48 4.58 -1.41
C SER A 42 -11.55 5.70 -1.84
N TRP A 43 -10.25 5.55 -1.64
CA TRP A 43 -9.26 6.57 -2.01
C TRP A 43 -9.09 6.69 -3.52
N THR A 44 -8.92 5.56 -4.21
CA THR A 44 -8.81 5.52 -5.68
C THR A 44 -10.03 6.13 -6.36
N GLY A 45 -11.24 5.87 -5.85
CA GLY A 45 -12.46 6.51 -6.34
C GLY A 45 -12.46 8.03 -6.21
N ARG A 46 -11.84 8.59 -5.16
CA ARG A 46 -11.78 10.04 -4.92
C ARG A 46 -10.73 10.74 -5.79
N ILE A 47 -9.65 10.05 -6.13
CA ILE A 47 -8.58 10.61 -6.97
C ILE A 47 -8.73 10.28 -8.46
N ALA A 48 -9.75 9.52 -8.86
CA ALA A 48 -9.94 9.05 -10.23
C ALA A 48 -10.04 10.16 -11.28
N GLY A 49 -10.51 11.35 -10.90
CA GLY A 49 -10.56 12.52 -11.79
C GLY A 49 -9.23 13.26 -11.95
N ARG A 50 -8.16 12.83 -11.28
CA ARG A 50 -6.87 13.55 -11.19
C ARG A 50 -5.69 12.77 -11.79
N CYS A 51 -5.94 11.54 -12.18
CA CYS A 51 -4.92 10.62 -12.69
C CYS A 51 -5.52 9.83 -13.85
N ASP A 52 -4.69 9.45 -14.82
CA ASP A 52 -5.15 8.57 -15.87
C ASP A 52 -5.56 7.21 -15.30
N LEU A 53 -6.62 6.61 -15.87
CA LEU A 53 -7.21 5.38 -15.36
C LEU A 53 -6.22 4.21 -15.32
N ARG A 54 -5.23 4.19 -16.22
CA ARG A 54 -4.23 3.12 -16.27
C ARG A 54 -3.21 3.24 -15.14
N SER A 55 -2.68 4.44 -14.89
CA SER A 55 -1.78 4.69 -13.76
C SER A 55 -2.51 4.52 -12.44
N LEU A 56 -3.78 4.92 -12.35
CA LEU A 56 -4.60 4.69 -11.17
C LEU A 56 -4.82 3.20 -10.90
N ALA A 57 -5.15 2.41 -11.93
CA ALA A 57 -5.30 0.96 -11.80
C ALA A 57 -3.98 0.31 -11.34
N HIS A 58 -2.86 0.69 -11.93
CA HIS A 58 -1.53 0.20 -11.55
C HIS A 58 -1.19 0.56 -10.10
N LEU A 59 -1.49 1.79 -9.68
CA LEU A 59 -1.26 2.26 -8.31
C LEU A 59 -2.13 1.48 -7.31
N ARG A 60 -3.39 1.22 -7.66
CA ARG A 60 -4.29 0.37 -6.86
C ARG A 60 -3.73 -1.03 -6.70
N GLU A 61 -3.29 -1.65 -7.79
CA GLU A 61 -2.70 -2.99 -7.79
C GLU A 61 -1.44 -3.05 -6.92
N LEU A 62 -0.58 -2.03 -6.99
CA LEU A 62 0.61 -1.93 -6.12
C LEU A 62 0.24 -1.85 -4.64
N LEU A 63 -0.73 -1.01 -4.28
CA LEU A 63 -1.17 -0.87 -2.89
C LEU A 63 -1.80 -2.16 -2.35
N ILE A 64 -2.62 -2.83 -3.16
CA ILE A 64 -3.21 -4.14 -2.82
C ILE A 64 -2.13 -5.19 -2.67
N SER A 65 -1.13 -5.21 -3.56
CA SER A 65 0.00 -6.15 -3.49
C SER A 65 0.81 -5.94 -2.21
N ILE A 66 1.12 -4.69 -1.85
CA ILE A 66 1.78 -4.36 -0.58
C ILE A 66 0.95 -4.84 0.60
N ALA A 67 -0.36 -4.54 0.62
CA ALA A 67 -1.25 -4.93 1.70
C ALA A 67 -1.40 -6.45 1.83
N THR A 68 -1.37 -7.17 0.71
CA THR A 68 -1.42 -8.64 0.66
C THR A 68 -0.14 -9.27 1.18
N GLU A 69 1.01 -8.86 0.63
CA GLU A 69 2.34 -9.38 1.02
C GLU A 69 2.69 -9.05 2.46
N THR A 70 2.15 -7.95 2.99
CA THR A 70 2.32 -7.58 4.40
C THR A 70 1.31 -8.24 5.33
N GLY A 71 0.28 -8.92 4.80
CA GLY A 71 -0.81 -9.46 5.60
C GLY A 71 -1.60 -8.37 6.33
N LEU A 72 -1.67 -7.16 5.79
CA LEU A 72 -2.51 -6.06 6.28
C LEU A 72 -3.98 -6.25 5.88
N LEU A 73 -4.25 -7.00 4.81
CA LEU A 73 -5.61 -7.37 4.38
C LEU A 73 -6.23 -8.51 5.18
N SER A 74 -5.48 -9.17 6.07
CA SER A 74 -6.04 -10.23 6.90
C SER A 74 -6.85 -9.61 8.03
N ASP A 75 -8.15 -9.42 7.80
CA ASP A 75 -9.14 -8.84 8.73
C ASP A 75 -9.34 -9.66 10.01
N ASN A 76 -8.63 -10.77 10.16
CA ASN A 76 -8.76 -11.63 11.32
C ASN A 76 -7.40 -11.93 11.91
N SER A 77 -7.25 -11.48 13.16
CA SER A 77 -6.20 -11.88 14.08
C SER A 77 -5.87 -13.38 14.00
N ARG A 78 -6.82 -14.27 13.63
CA ARG A 78 -6.59 -15.71 13.42
C ARG A 78 -5.84 -16.12 12.14
N ALA A 79 -6.08 -15.49 10.98
CA ALA A 79 -5.47 -15.91 9.70
C ALA A 79 -3.97 -15.55 9.61
N VAL A 80 -3.56 -14.57 10.42
CA VAL A 80 -2.16 -14.18 10.67
C VAL A 80 -1.32 -15.31 11.27
N PHE A 81 -1.96 -16.29 11.91
CA PHE A 81 -1.27 -17.39 12.59
C PHE A 81 -1.17 -18.68 11.76
N SER A 82 -1.88 -18.77 10.64
CA SER A 82 -2.03 -20.01 9.87
C SER A 82 -1.31 -20.01 8.53
N SER A 83 -0.94 -18.84 8.01
CA SER A 83 -0.27 -18.76 6.71
C SER A 83 1.24 -18.76 6.90
N ASP A 84 1.86 -19.83 6.39
CA ASP A 84 3.27 -19.93 6.04
C ASP A 84 3.63 -19.01 4.85
N ALA A 85 2.91 -17.88 4.73
CA ALA A 85 3.19 -16.81 3.79
C ALA A 85 4.51 -16.18 4.24
N ALA A 86 5.60 -16.80 3.80
CA ALA A 86 6.94 -16.30 3.94
C ALA A 86 6.93 -14.90 3.34
N TYR A 87 6.94 -13.90 4.23
CA TYR A 87 7.24 -12.51 3.93
C TYR A 87 8.54 -12.48 3.12
N HIS A 88 8.42 -12.46 1.79
CA HIS A 88 9.58 -12.23 0.96
C HIS A 88 9.87 -10.74 1.08
N ASN A 89 10.68 -10.37 2.08
CA ASN A 89 11.14 -8.99 2.30
C ASN A 89 11.69 -8.35 1.01
N ARG A 90 12.24 -9.18 0.10
CA ARG A 90 12.69 -8.77 -1.23
C ARG A 90 11.52 -8.31 -2.13
N THR A 91 10.38 -8.98 -2.08
CA THR A 91 9.15 -8.64 -2.82
C THR A 91 8.54 -7.34 -2.28
N VAL A 92 8.37 -7.20 -0.97
CA VAL A 92 7.85 -5.95 -0.37
C VAL A 92 8.75 -4.76 -0.68
N LYS A 93 10.08 -4.93 -0.58
CA LYS A 93 11.02 -3.85 -0.92
C LYS A 93 10.90 -3.42 -2.38
N ALA A 94 10.76 -4.38 -3.32
CA ALA A 94 10.55 -4.08 -4.73
C ALA A 94 9.24 -3.30 -4.96
N LEU A 95 8.14 -3.74 -4.35
CA LEU A 95 6.84 -3.05 -4.42
C LEU A 95 6.91 -1.63 -3.86
N MET A 96 7.62 -1.42 -2.74
CA MET A 96 7.82 -0.11 -2.13
C MET A 96 8.67 0.82 -3.01
N THR A 97 9.70 0.29 -3.68
CA THR A 97 10.49 1.04 -4.65
C THR A 97 9.64 1.44 -5.85
N GLU A 98 8.81 0.52 -6.37
CA GLU A 98 7.92 0.82 -7.48
C GLU A 98 6.85 1.86 -7.12
N LEU A 99 6.25 1.74 -5.94
CA LEU A 99 5.30 2.71 -5.40
C LEU A 99 5.92 4.12 -5.36
N LYS A 100 7.15 4.23 -4.85
CA LYS A 100 7.88 5.50 -4.78
C LYS A 100 8.09 6.11 -6.18
N MET A 101 8.58 5.31 -7.14
CA MET A 101 8.79 5.79 -8.51
C MET A 101 7.50 6.32 -9.16
N ARG A 102 6.36 5.69 -8.89
CA ARG A 102 5.06 6.10 -9.43
C ARG A 102 4.50 7.36 -8.77
N CYS A 103 4.73 7.52 -7.47
CA CYS A 103 4.33 8.71 -6.73
C CYS A 103 5.22 9.94 -7.00
N GLU A 104 6.47 9.73 -7.46
CA GLU A 104 7.42 10.79 -7.85
C GLU A 104 7.39 11.11 -9.35
N ALA A 105 6.77 10.26 -10.18
CA ALA A 105 6.63 10.54 -11.61
C ALA A 105 5.72 11.76 -11.82
N PRO A 106 6.11 12.71 -12.70
CA PRO A 106 5.30 13.89 -12.98
C PRO A 106 3.94 13.42 -13.52
N VAL A 107 2.87 13.81 -12.83
CA VAL A 107 1.50 13.65 -13.33
C VAL A 107 1.42 14.50 -14.58
N ALA A 108 1.35 13.85 -15.75
CA ALA A 108 1.27 14.54 -17.02
C ALA A 108 -0.01 15.41 -17.04
N PRO A 109 0.09 16.68 -17.48
CA PRO A 109 -1.04 17.61 -17.51
C PRO A 109 -2.15 17.18 -18.47
#